data_AF-A0A7V1EBW5-F1
#
_entry.id   AF-A0A7V1EBW5-F1
#
_cell.length_a   1.000
_cell.length_b   1.000
_cell.length_c   1.000
_cell.angle_alpha   90.00
_cell.angle_beta   90.00
_cell.angle_gamma   90.00
#
_symmetry.space_group_name_H-M   'P 1'
#
loop_
_entity.id
_entity.type
_entity.pdbx_description
1 polymer ?
#
loop_
_entity_poly.entity_id
_entity_poly.type
_entity_poly.pdbx_seq_one_letter_code
_entity_poly.pdbx_strand_id
1 'polypeptide(L)'
;MLKGTIVIKGELIEAYRTLGISTDSRLSEINKIYRKLAKRFHPDSNAENPDYSHDTIVRINEAYDLIKESYKRGPGFSVIHDYEVARGVYNEGIKKGYSSYDHLKARAREQEKKREEKEKKGREAFEKIIEKTVIERKNEIRDEKYFGLISNTAYELISCYFDKNFNNAVFRTRPQTEIKFKKYIEIYDRQLEEIKSLTPSFRSKLHSERADNAYEFLKSFIDDAVKGCPVDVDRRAQAYQEFQRVAGAYEKFLMFFFSVRKIGMEEILQMFKKPLDAIENFLQSFPESPLTRFAEIKIIILGSMYRAFIKKV
;
A
#
# COMPACT_ATOMS: atom_id res chain seq x y z
N MET A 1 -17.68 -32.17 66.10
CA MET A 1 -16.71 -32.77 65.16
C MET A 1 -17.31 -33.20 63.82
N LEU A 2 -18.60 -33.57 63.72
CA LEU A 2 -19.21 -34.09 62.48
C LEU A 2 -19.31 -33.09 61.31
N LYS A 3 -19.47 -31.78 61.55
CA LYS A 3 -19.57 -30.77 60.47
C LYS A 3 -18.29 -30.63 59.64
N GLY A 4 -17.11 -30.73 60.26
CA GLY A 4 -15.82 -30.60 59.55
C GLY A 4 -15.53 -31.80 58.65
N THR A 5 -15.86 -33.01 59.11
CA THR A 5 -15.67 -34.25 58.34
C THR A 5 -16.55 -34.31 57.09
N ILE A 6 -17.78 -33.79 57.17
CA ILE A 6 -18.70 -33.74 56.02
C ILE A 6 -18.21 -32.76 54.95
N VAL A 7 -17.69 -31.59 55.37
CA VAL A 7 -17.13 -30.58 54.45
C VAL A 7 -15.91 -31.13 53.72
N ILE A 8 -14.97 -31.75 54.44
CA ILE A 8 -13.76 -32.35 53.85
C ILE A 8 -14.10 -33.47 52.85
N LYS A 9 -15.11 -34.29 53.15
CA LYS A 9 -15.57 -35.35 52.23
C LYS A 9 -16.17 -34.77 50.94
N GLY A 10 -16.90 -33.65 51.03
CA GLY A 10 -17.44 -32.94 49.87
C GLY A 10 -16.35 -32.34 48.98
N GLU A 11 -15.38 -31.65 49.56
CA GLU A 11 -14.24 -31.06 48.83
C GLU A 11 -13.37 -32.12 48.15
N LEU A 12 -13.16 -33.27 48.80
CA LEU A 12 -12.41 -34.38 48.22
C LEU A 12 -13.11 -34.96 46.98
N ILE A 13 -14.44 -35.13 47.04
CA ILE A 13 -15.24 -35.58 45.87
C ILE A 13 -15.12 -34.58 44.71
N GLU A 14 -15.14 -33.28 45.00
CA GLU A 14 -14.96 -32.24 43.99
C GLU A 14 -13.54 -32.25 43.38
N ALA A 15 -12.52 -32.53 44.18
CA ALA A 15 -11.15 -32.68 43.69
C ALA A 15 -11.01 -33.84 42.70
N TYR A 16 -11.60 -35.00 42.99
CA TYR A 16 -11.61 -36.14 42.05
C TYR A 16 -12.33 -35.77 40.74
N ARG A 17 -13.44 -35.02 40.84
CA ARG A 17 -14.16 -34.51 39.68
C ARG A 17 -13.33 -33.51 38.87
N THR A 18 -12.61 -32.61 39.54
CA THR A 18 -11.75 -31.59 38.91
C THR A 18 -10.61 -32.23 38.10
N LEU A 19 -10.05 -33.34 38.58
CA LEU A 19 -9.07 -34.12 37.82
C LEU A 19 -9.71 -35.08 36.79
N GLY A 20 -11.03 -35.22 36.78
CA GLY A 20 -11.77 -36.09 35.86
C GLY A 20 -11.54 -37.59 36.09
N ILE A 21 -11.39 -38.00 37.35
CA ILE A 21 -11.04 -39.37 37.74
C ILE A 21 -11.99 -39.91 38.82
N SER A 22 -12.05 -41.24 38.96
CA SER A 22 -12.87 -41.91 39.98
C SER A 22 -12.28 -41.73 41.38
N THR A 23 -13.12 -41.72 42.42
CA THR A 23 -12.69 -41.72 43.83
C THR A 23 -11.90 -42.96 44.22
N ASP A 24 -12.03 -44.05 43.44
CA ASP A 24 -11.32 -45.32 43.65
C ASP A 24 -10.00 -45.40 42.84
N SER A 25 -9.63 -44.33 42.13
CA SER A 25 -8.45 -44.31 41.25
C SER A 25 -7.16 -44.42 42.05
N ARG A 26 -6.23 -45.27 41.63
CA ARG A 26 -4.95 -45.47 42.33
C ARG A 26 -4.06 -44.23 42.23
N LEU A 27 -3.21 -44.01 43.23
CA LEU A 27 -2.27 -42.88 43.27
C LEU A 27 -1.38 -42.77 42.00
N SER A 28 -0.98 -43.90 41.41
CA SER A 28 -0.21 -43.91 40.16
C SER A 28 -0.97 -43.33 38.97
N GLU A 29 -2.28 -43.55 38.92
CA GLU A 29 -3.19 -43.03 37.89
C GLU A 29 -3.46 -41.54 38.11
N ILE A 30 -3.72 -41.14 39.36
CA ILE A 30 -3.86 -39.73 39.77
C ILE A 30 -2.62 -38.92 39.33
N ASN A 31 -1.42 -39.40 39.65
CA ASN A 31 -0.15 -38.74 39.27
C ASN A 31 0.03 -38.65 37.74
N LYS A 32 -0.44 -39.65 36.99
CA LYS A 32 -0.36 -39.66 35.52
C LYS A 32 -1.32 -38.64 34.91
N ILE A 33 -2.55 -38.60 35.39
CA ILE A 33 -3.60 -37.68 34.92
C ILE A 33 -3.20 -36.24 35.25
N TYR A 34 -2.77 -35.98 36.50
CA TYR A 34 -2.28 -34.68 36.93
C TYR A 34 -1.17 -34.14 36.01
N ARG A 35 -0.12 -34.93 35.74
CA ARG A 35 0.96 -34.49 34.84
C ARG A 35 0.48 -34.17 33.42
N LYS A 36 -0.50 -34.92 32.91
CA LYS A 36 -1.11 -34.68 31.59
C LYS A 36 -1.91 -33.38 31.57
N LEU A 37 -2.73 -33.14 32.60
CA LEU A 37 -3.51 -31.92 32.75
C LEU A 37 -2.61 -30.71 32.98
N ALA A 38 -1.60 -30.82 33.83
CA ALA A 38 -0.67 -29.75 34.13
C ALA A 38 0.12 -29.28 32.90
N LYS A 39 0.53 -30.22 32.04
CA LYS A 39 1.17 -29.89 30.75
C LYS A 39 0.19 -29.26 29.77
N ARG A 40 -1.05 -29.75 29.71
CA ARG A 40 -2.09 -29.25 28.79
C ARG A 40 -2.49 -27.81 29.10
N PHE A 41 -2.59 -27.46 30.38
CA PHE A 41 -3.00 -26.14 30.86
C PHE A 41 -1.82 -25.30 31.34
N HIS A 42 -0.60 -25.62 30.91
CA HIS A 42 0.57 -24.80 31.19
C HIS A 42 0.45 -23.45 30.46
N PRO A 43 0.74 -22.30 31.12
CA PRO A 43 0.61 -20.98 30.50
C PRO A 43 1.43 -20.83 29.22
N ASP A 44 2.62 -21.43 29.16
CA ASP A 44 3.49 -21.38 27.97
C ASP A 44 2.85 -22.00 26.71
N SER A 45 1.95 -22.98 26.86
CA SER A 45 1.29 -23.64 25.73
C SER A 45 -0.05 -23.00 25.36
N ASN A 46 -0.54 -22.03 26.13
CA ASN A 46 -1.87 -21.44 25.99
C ASN A 46 -1.82 -19.90 25.99
N ALA A 47 -0.84 -19.33 25.28
CA ALA A 47 -0.60 -17.90 25.23
C ALA A 47 -1.77 -17.08 24.63
N GLU A 48 -2.64 -17.71 23.84
CA GLU A 48 -3.81 -17.06 23.21
C GLU A 48 -5.00 -16.89 24.17
N ASN A 49 -5.10 -17.71 25.22
CA ASN A 49 -6.12 -17.59 26.27
C ASN A 49 -5.50 -17.83 27.66
N PRO A 50 -4.66 -16.89 28.14
CA PRO A 50 -3.89 -17.07 29.35
C PRO A 50 -4.76 -17.13 30.61
N ASP A 51 -5.90 -16.43 30.63
CA ASP A 51 -6.82 -16.34 31.77
C ASP A 51 -7.45 -17.72 32.07
N TYR A 52 -8.01 -18.36 31.04
CA TYR A 52 -8.61 -19.69 31.17
C TYR A 52 -7.59 -20.75 31.57
N SER A 53 -6.39 -20.71 30.99
CA SER A 53 -5.32 -21.66 31.31
C SER A 53 -4.84 -21.50 32.76
N HIS A 54 -4.73 -20.26 33.24
CA HIS A 54 -4.28 -19.95 34.59
C HIS A 54 -5.29 -20.42 35.65
N ASP A 55 -6.56 -20.08 35.52
CA ASP A 55 -7.59 -20.49 36.48
C ASP A 55 -7.73 -22.02 36.54
N THR A 56 -7.59 -22.69 35.39
CA THR A 56 -7.74 -24.14 35.28
C THR A 56 -6.56 -24.86 35.94
N ILE A 57 -5.31 -24.40 35.76
CA ILE A 57 -4.13 -25.04 36.36
C ILE A 57 -4.12 -24.90 37.89
N VAL A 58 -4.57 -23.76 38.43
CA VAL A 58 -4.70 -23.56 39.88
C VAL A 58 -5.64 -24.61 40.48
N ARG A 59 -6.84 -24.79 39.90
CA ARG A 59 -7.82 -25.79 40.36
C ARG A 59 -7.32 -27.23 40.26
N ILE A 60 -6.62 -27.58 39.16
CA ILE A 60 -6.01 -28.91 38.98
C ILE A 60 -4.99 -29.20 40.07
N ASN A 61 -4.15 -28.20 40.38
CA ASN A 61 -3.11 -28.29 41.37
C ASN A 61 -3.71 -28.45 42.79
N GLU A 62 -4.71 -27.65 43.14
CA GLU A 62 -5.42 -27.74 44.43
C GLU A 62 -6.10 -29.09 44.63
N ALA A 63 -6.77 -29.58 43.59
CA ALA A 63 -7.42 -30.88 43.60
C ALA A 63 -6.43 -32.04 43.79
N TYR A 64 -5.31 -32.00 43.07
CA TYR A 64 -4.27 -33.03 43.18
C TYR A 64 -3.65 -33.09 44.58
N ASP A 65 -3.36 -31.95 45.19
CA ASP A 65 -2.77 -31.92 46.52
C ASP A 65 -3.74 -32.43 47.59
N LEU A 66 -5.02 -32.05 47.51
CA LEU A 66 -6.05 -32.55 48.42
C LEU A 66 -6.19 -34.09 48.34
N ILE A 67 -6.22 -34.63 47.12
CA ILE A 67 -6.30 -36.09 46.89
C ILE A 67 -5.02 -36.78 47.40
N LYS A 68 -3.85 -36.26 47.05
CA LYS A 68 -2.56 -36.84 47.45
C LYS A 68 -2.41 -36.87 48.97
N GLU A 69 -2.87 -35.84 49.66
CA GLU A 69 -2.84 -35.80 51.11
C GLU A 69 -3.81 -36.81 51.75
N SER A 70 -4.98 -37.02 51.14
CA SER A 70 -5.91 -38.06 51.57
C SER A 70 -5.31 -39.47 51.48
N TYR A 71 -4.52 -39.74 50.43
CA TYR A 71 -3.85 -41.01 50.20
C TYR A 71 -2.72 -41.30 51.19
N LYS A 72 -2.00 -40.27 51.64
CA LYS A 72 -0.87 -40.43 52.58
C LYS A 72 -1.30 -40.79 54.00
N ARG A 73 -2.49 -40.35 54.43
CA ARG A 73 -2.85 -40.30 55.86
C ARG A 73 -3.81 -41.41 56.33
N GLY A 74 -4.47 -42.13 55.43
CA GLY A 74 -5.44 -43.16 55.81
C GLY A 74 -6.61 -42.63 56.67
N PRO A 75 -7.41 -43.51 57.30
CA PRO A 75 -8.69 -43.15 57.96
C PRO A 75 -8.61 -42.36 59.29
N GLY A 76 -7.53 -41.61 59.56
CA GLY A 76 -7.33 -40.87 60.82
C GLY A 76 -6.44 -39.64 60.61
N PHE A 77 -7.06 -38.52 60.24
CA PHE A 77 -6.39 -37.31 59.76
C PHE A 77 -6.08 -36.35 60.92
N SER A 78 -4.80 -36.25 61.35
CA SER A 78 -4.30 -35.17 62.23
C SER A 78 -3.18 -34.42 61.51
N VAL A 79 -3.34 -33.10 61.42
CA VAL A 79 -2.81 -32.21 60.37
C VAL A 79 -2.08 -31.07 61.07
N ILE A 80 -0.93 -30.62 60.56
CA ILE A 80 -0.57 -29.18 60.45
C ILE A 80 0.85 -29.05 59.89
N HIS A 81 1.87 -29.75 60.41
CA HIS A 81 3.27 -29.40 60.11
C HIS A 81 3.76 -29.79 58.70
N ASP A 82 3.56 -31.04 58.24
CA ASP A 82 3.95 -31.46 56.88
C ASP A 82 3.05 -30.85 55.79
N TYR A 83 1.84 -30.43 56.18
CA TYR A 83 0.90 -29.73 55.29
C TYR A 83 1.39 -28.30 55.00
N GLU A 84 1.90 -27.59 56.00
CA GLU A 84 2.39 -26.21 55.83
C GLU A 84 3.65 -26.16 54.96
N VAL A 85 4.56 -27.13 55.09
CA VAL A 85 5.77 -27.21 54.26
C VAL A 85 5.43 -27.55 52.80
N ALA A 86 4.57 -28.55 52.56
CA ALA A 86 4.12 -28.89 51.22
C ALA A 86 3.34 -27.74 50.56
N ARG A 87 2.49 -27.06 51.34
CA ARG A 87 1.74 -25.87 50.92
C ARG A 87 2.66 -24.67 50.65
N GLY A 88 3.78 -24.55 51.38
CA GLY A 88 4.78 -23.51 51.15
C GLY A 88 5.48 -23.64 49.79
N VAL A 89 6.01 -24.83 49.49
CA VAL A 89 6.66 -25.14 48.20
C VAL A 89 5.66 -25.01 47.03
N TYR A 90 4.42 -25.45 47.23
CA TYR A 90 3.33 -25.30 46.29
C TYR A 90 2.97 -23.82 46.02
N ASN A 91 2.81 -23.04 47.09
CA ASN A 91 2.49 -21.61 47.00
C ASN A 91 3.61 -20.82 46.31
N GLU A 92 4.88 -21.21 46.47
CA GLU A 92 5.99 -20.62 45.70
C GLU A 92 5.90 -20.94 44.21
N GLY A 93 5.54 -22.18 43.84
CA GLY A 93 5.29 -22.57 42.45
C GLY A 93 4.13 -21.79 41.83
N ILE A 94 3.05 -21.62 42.58
CA ILE A 94 1.90 -20.80 42.19
C ILE A 94 2.29 -19.32 42.03
N LYS A 95 3.03 -18.72 42.97
CA LYS A 95 3.52 -17.33 42.86
C LYS A 95 4.37 -17.11 41.61
N LYS A 96 5.23 -18.07 41.25
CA LYS A 96 6.00 -18.02 39.99
C LYS A 96 5.09 -18.11 38.76
N GLY A 97 4.02 -18.91 38.82
CA GLY A 97 3.00 -19.00 37.79
C GLY A 97 2.20 -17.70 37.59
N TYR A 98 1.78 -17.05 38.69
CA TYR A 98 1.14 -15.72 38.67
C TYR A 98 2.07 -14.67 38.06
N SER A 99 3.34 -14.65 38.45
CA SER A 99 4.34 -13.74 37.86
C SER A 99 4.50 -13.94 36.35
N SER A 100 4.56 -15.20 35.87
CA SER A 100 4.62 -15.51 34.44
C SER A 100 3.37 -15.06 33.67
N TYR A 101 2.18 -15.25 34.26
CA TYR A 101 0.91 -14.79 33.69
C TYR A 101 0.84 -13.25 33.58
N ASP A 102 1.27 -12.52 34.61
CA ASP A 102 1.30 -11.05 34.59
C ASP A 102 2.22 -10.53 33.46
N HIS A 103 3.35 -11.19 33.22
CA HIS A 103 4.25 -10.86 32.11
C HIS A 103 3.60 -11.12 30.74
N LEU A 104 2.87 -12.22 30.56
CA LEU A 104 2.15 -12.53 29.31
C LEU A 104 1.05 -11.49 29.03
N LYS A 105 0.30 -11.10 30.05
CA LYS A 105 -0.76 -10.08 29.94
C LYS A 105 -0.18 -8.70 29.65
N ALA A 106 0.94 -8.34 30.28
CA ALA A 106 1.66 -7.10 29.98
C ALA A 106 2.14 -7.08 28.51
N ARG A 107 2.68 -8.19 28.01
CA ARG A 107 3.11 -8.32 26.62
C ARG A 107 1.95 -8.22 25.63
N ALA A 108 0.81 -8.84 25.91
CA ALA A 108 -0.39 -8.74 25.09
C ALA A 108 -0.89 -7.29 25.00
N ARG A 109 -0.95 -6.58 26.14
CA ARG A 109 -1.30 -5.15 26.19
C ARG A 109 -0.31 -4.28 25.41
N GLU A 110 0.99 -4.58 25.48
CA GLU A 110 2.01 -3.86 24.73
C GLU A 110 1.87 -4.09 23.22
N GLN A 111 1.58 -5.32 22.80
CA GLN A 111 1.32 -5.66 21.40
C GLN A 111 0.05 -4.97 20.87
N GLU A 112 -1.01 -4.93 21.67
CA GLU A 112 -2.26 -4.23 21.34
C GLU A 112 -2.01 -2.73 21.17
N LYS A 113 -1.34 -2.07 22.12
CA LYS A 113 -0.93 -0.67 21.99
C LYS A 113 -0.11 -0.41 20.73
N LYS A 114 0.85 -1.29 20.41
CA LYS A 114 1.66 -1.19 19.17
C LYS A 114 0.79 -1.33 17.91
N ARG A 115 -0.23 -2.19 17.92
CA ARG A 115 -1.18 -2.34 16.80
C ARG A 115 -2.03 -1.08 16.65
N GLU A 116 -2.61 -0.58 17.73
CA GLU A 116 -3.41 0.65 17.74
C GLU A 116 -2.60 1.86 17.24
N GLU A 117 -1.35 1.99 17.70
CA GLU A 117 -0.46 3.07 17.26
C GLU A 117 -0.12 2.96 15.77
N LYS A 118 0.10 1.75 15.26
CA LYS A 118 0.33 1.49 13.84
C LYS A 118 -0.91 1.80 13.00
N GLU A 119 -2.10 1.43 13.47
CA GLU A 119 -3.36 1.75 12.82
C GLU A 119 -3.63 3.25 12.81
N LYS A 120 -3.37 3.94 13.93
CA LYS A 120 -3.49 5.40 14.03
C LYS A 120 -2.56 6.09 13.03
N LYS A 121 -1.28 5.69 12.98
CA LYS A 121 -0.32 6.19 11.99
C LYS A 121 -0.77 5.91 10.55
N GLY A 122 -1.37 4.74 10.31
CA GLY A 122 -1.95 4.37 9.01
C GLY A 122 -3.13 5.28 8.62
N ARG A 123 -4.04 5.56 9.57
CA ARG A 123 -5.17 6.48 9.37
C ARG A 123 -4.69 7.91 9.08
N GLU A 124 -3.78 8.44 9.89
CA GLU A 124 -3.19 9.77 9.68
C GLU A 124 -2.45 9.88 8.33
N ALA A 125 -1.72 8.84 7.93
CA ALA A 125 -1.07 8.80 6.63
C ALA A 125 -2.09 8.77 5.47
N PHE A 126 -3.18 8.02 5.62
CA PHE A 126 -4.26 7.98 4.63
C PHE A 126 -4.98 9.32 4.52
N GLU A 127 -5.30 9.96 5.64
CA GLU A 127 -5.94 11.27 5.68
C GLU A 127 -5.09 12.34 4.96
N LYS A 128 -3.77 12.36 5.23
CA LYS A 128 -2.84 13.23 4.49
C LYS A 128 -2.83 12.98 2.98
N ILE A 129 -2.96 11.72 2.55
CA ILE A 129 -3.06 11.38 1.12
C ILE A 129 -4.36 11.93 0.53
N ILE A 130 -5.49 11.77 1.23
CA ILE A 130 -6.79 12.29 0.80
C ILE A 130 -6.75 13.82 0.70
N GLU A 131 -6.27 14.51 1.74
CA GLU A 131 -6.13 15.96 1.73
C GLU A 131 -5.28 16.45 0.55
N LYS A 132 -4.11 15.84 0.34
CA LYS A 132 -3.24 16.14 -0.79
C LYS A 132 -3.96 15.91 -2.12
N THR A 133 -4.72 14.83 -2.25
CA THR A 133 -5.47 14.48 -3.47
C THR A 133 -6.59 15.49 -3.74
N VAL A 134 -7.31 15.92 -2.69
CA VAL A 134 -8.36 16.94 -2.80
C VAL A 134 -7.78 18.28 -3.22
N ILE A 135 -6.64 18.68 -2.65
CA ILE A 135 -5.94 19.91 -3.02
C ILE A 135 -5.47 19.85 -4.47
N GLU A 136 -4.84 18.75 -4.90
CA GLU A 136 -4.41 18.57 -6.28
C GLU A 136 -5.60 18.64 -7.24
N ARG A 137 -6.72 17.98 -6.91
CA ARG A 137 -7.92 18.00 -7.74
C ARG A 137 -8.53 19.40 -7.86
N LYS A 138 -8.52 20.19 -6.79
CA LYS A 138 -8.95 21.59 -6.83
C LYS A 138 -8.04 22.43 -7.73
N ASN A 139 -6.73 22.22 -7.64
CA ASN A 139 -5.77 22.89 -8.51
C ASN A 139 -5.98 22.49 -9.98
N GLU A 140 -6.19 21.20 -10.27
CA GLU A 140 -6.50 20.70 -11.62
C GLU A 140 -7.76 21.35 -12.20
N ILE A 141 -8.88 21.37 -11.46
CA ILE A 141 -10.14 21.94 -11.95
C ILE A 141 -9.98 23.43 -12.27
N ARG A 142 -9.25 24.15 -11.41
CA ARG A 142 -8.96 25.57 -11.64
C ARG A 142 -8.14 25.76 -12.91
N ASP A 143 -7.08 24.96 -13.06
CA ASP A 143 -6.10 25.08 -14.12
C ASP A 143 -6.59 24.58 -15.48
N GLU A 144 -7.55 23.65 -15.49
CA GLU A 144 -8.22 23.18 -16.71
C GLU A 144 -8.81 24.35 -17.50
N LYS A 145 -9.42 25.34 -16.81
CA LYS A 145 -9.98 26.52 -17.47
C LYS A 145 -8.90 27.38 -18.13
N TYR A 146 -7.77 27.58 -17.45
CA TYR A 146 -6.64 28.35 -17.99
C TYR A 146 -5.97 27.62 -19.15
N PHE A 147 -5.80 26.30 -19.03
CA PHE A 147 -5.25 25.47 -20.09
C PHE A 147 -6.19 25.42 -21.32
N GLY A 148 -7.50 25.48 -21.11
CA GLY A 148 -8.47 25.62 -22.19
C GLY A 148 -8.25 26.88 -23.03
N LEU A 149 -7.88 28.01 -22.41
CA LEU A 149 -7.52 29.23 -23.13
C LEU A 149 -6.26 29.03 -23.99
N ILE A 150 -5.21 28.43 -23.41
CA ILE A 150 -3.96 28.11 -24.13
C ILE A 150 -4.27 27.20 -25.34
N SER A 151 -5.11 26.18 -25.14
CA SER A 151 -5.48 25.23 -26.18
C SER A 151 -6.26 25.91 -27.33
N ASN A 152 -7.19 26.80 -26.99
CA ASN A 152 -7.95 27.56 -27.99
C ASN A 152 -7.03 28.53 -28.76
N THR A 153 -6.15 29.26 -28.08
CA THR A 153 -5.16 30.14 -28.72
C THR A 153 -4.27 29.34 -29.66
N ALA A 154 -3.75 28.19 -29.23
CA ALA A 154 -2.94 27.32 -30.07
C ALA A 154 -3.69 26.89 -31.34
N TYR A 155 -4.95 26.46 -31.20
CA TYR A 155 -5.80 26.09 -32.31
C TYR A 155 -6.02 27.25 -33.28
N GLU A 156 -6.38 28.44 -32.78
CA GLU A 156 -6.63 29.63 -33.59
C GLU A 156 -5.41 30.06 -34.39
N LEU A 157 -4.22 30.06 -33.77
CA LEU A 157 -2.97 30.37 -34.45
C LEU A 157 -2.72 29.40 -35.62
N ILE A 158 -2.82 28.10 -35.36
CA ILE A 158 -2.58 27.06 -36.36
C ILE A 158 -3.63 27.11 -37.48
N SER A 159 -4.92 27.22 -37.15
CA SER A 159 -6.00 27.34 -38.15
C SER A 159 -5.76 28.55 -39.04
N CYS A 160 -5.49 29.72 -38.44
CA CYS A 160 -5.23 30.96 -39.16
C CYS A 160 -4.03 30.86 -40.12
N TYR A 161 -3.00 30.09 -39.76
CA TYR A 161 -1.87 29.80 -40.65
C TYR A 161 -2.31 29.09 -41.94
N PHE A 162 -3.13 28.04 -41.80
CA PHE A 162 -3.61 27.27 -42.95
C PHE A 162 -4.71 28.00 -43.74
N ASP A 163 -5.66 28.63 -43.06
CA ASP A 163 -6.77 29.35 -43.67
C ASP A 163 -6.28 30.51 -44.56
N LYS A 164 -5.17 31.14 -44.16
CA LYS A 164 -4.50 32.19 -44.95
C LYS A 164 -3.51 31.65 -45.99
N ASN A 165 -3.43 30.34 -46.16
CA ASN A 165 -2.53 29.65 -47.08
C ASN A 165 -1.04 30.00 -46.83
N PHE A 166 -0.67 30.27 -45.58
CA PHE A 166 0.71 30.60 -45.22
C PHE A 166 1.62 29.37 -45.22
N ASN A 167 1.07 28.16 -45.29
CA ASN A 167 1.82 26.93 -45.57
C ASN A 167 2.47 26.91 -46.97
N ASN A 168 1.98 27.72 -47.91
CA ASN A 168 2.60 27.84 -49.22
C ASN A 168 3.74 28.87 -49.20
N ALA A 169 4.98 28.39 -49.27
CA ALA A 169 6.18 29.23 -49.24
C ALA A 169 6.21 30.31 -50.34
N VAL A 170 5.83 29.95 -51.57
CA VAL A 170 5.78 30.88 -52.71
C VAL A 170 4.70 31.96 -52.51
N PHE A 171 3.59 31.60 -51.86
CA PHE A 171 2.53 32.56 -51.55
C PHE A 171 3.00 33.58 -50.50
N ARG A 172 3.75 33.13 -49.49
CA ARG A 172 4.31 34.01 -48.43
C ARG A 172 5.30 35.05 -48.94
N THR A 173 6.03 34.76 -50.01
CA THR A 173 7.09 35.65 -50.52
C THR A 173 6.57 36.73 -51.49
N ARG A 174 5.28 36.76 -51.83
CA ARG A 174 4.73 37.82 -52.70
C ARG A 174 4.54 39.11 -51.89
N PRO A 175 4.77 40.31 -52.45
CA PRO A 175 4.85 41.56 -51.68
C PRO A 175 3.66 41.83 -50.74
N GLN A 176 2.42 41.64 -51.22
CA GLN A 176 1.22 41.91 -50.41
C GLN A 176 0.98 40.88 -49.30
N THR A 177 1.31 39.61 -49.55
CA THR A 177 1.12 38.51 -48.60
C THR A 177 2.28 38.38 -47.64
N GLU A 178 3.48 38.81 -48.01
CA GLU A 178 4.64 38.90 -47.12
C GLU A 178 4.34 39.85 -45.95
N ILE A 179 3.73 41.01 -46.23
CA ILE A 179 3.31 41.96 -45.19
C ILE A 179 2.28 41.31 -44.25
N LYS A 180 1.29 40.59 -44.81
CA LYS A 180 0.28 39.87 -44.02
C LYS A 180 0.90 38.76 -43.17
N PHE A 181 1.88 38.05 -43.71
CA PHE A 181 2.58 36.97 -43.03
C PHE A 181 3.45 37.51 -41.89
N LYS A 182 4.22 38.58 -42.11
CA LYS A 182 5.00 39.25 -41.05
C LYS A 182 4.11 39.70 -39.89
N LYS A 183 2.98 40.33 -40.19
CA LYS A 183 2.00 40.72 -39.17
C LYS A 183 1.40 39.52 -38.42
N TYR A 184 1.18 38.40 -39.11
CA TYR A 184 0.75 37.16 -38.45
C TYR A 184 1.83 36.61 -37.51
N ILE A 185 3.10 36.62 -37.91
CA ILE A 185 4.23 36.21 -37.05
C ILE A 185 4.33 37.09 -35.80
N GLU A 186 4.17 38.41 -35.93
CA GLU A 186 4.16 39.32 -34.77
C GLU A 186 3.04 38.98 -33.76
N ILE A 187 1.86 38.58 -34.25
CA ILE A 187 0.75 38.12 -33.39
C ILE A 187 1.09 36.78 -32.76
N TYR A 188 1.66 35.85 -33.54
CA TYR A 188 2.06 34.53 -33.10
C TYR A 188 3.08 34.61 -31.96
N ASP A 189 4.16 35.36 -32.15
CA ASP A 189 5.23 35.52 -31.16
C ASP A 189 4.72 36.16 -29.87
N ARG A 190 3.81 37.14 -29.99
CA ARG A 190 3.17 37.75 -28.81
C ARG A 190 2.35 36.74 -28.02
N GLN A 191 1.53 35.94 -28.70
CA GLN A 191 0.72 34.91 -28.05
C GLN A 191 1.60 33.80 -27.45
N LEU A 192 2.71 33.45 -28.11
CA LEU A 192 3.65 32.47 -27.61
C LEU A 192 4.34 32.94 -26.31
N GLU A 193 4.74 34.21 -26.23
CA GLU A 193 5.27 34.81 -24.99
C GLU A 193 4.20 34.92 -23.89
N GLU A 194 2.94 35.21 -24.26
CA GLU A 194 1.83 35.20 -23.31
C GLU A 194 1.64 33.81 -22.68
N ILE A 195 1.60 32.75 -23.50
CA ILE A 195 1.53 31.36 -23.03
C ILE A 195 2.69 31.04 -22.08
N LYS A 196 3.92 31.42 -22.46
CA LYS A 196 5.12 31.20 -21.64
C LYS A 196 5.04 31.91 -20.29
N SER A 197 4.51 33.12 -20.27
CA SER A 197 4.33 33.92 -19.05
C SER A 197 3.26 33.34 -18.12
N LEU A 198 2.29 32.59 -18.67
CA LEU A 198 1.23 31.93 -17.91
C LEU A 198 1.69 30.63 -17.26
N THR A 199 2.68 29.91 -17.82
CA THR A 199 3.11 28.60 -17.29
C THR A 199 3.47 28.63 -15.79
N PRO A 200 4.22 29.61 -15.25
CA PRO A 200 4.52 29.67 -13.82
C PRO A 200 3.31 29.87 -12.89
N SER A 201 2.15 30.27 -13.43
CA SER A 201 0.94 30.53 -12.64
C SER A 201 0.09 29.28 -12.34
N PHE A 202 0.37 28.17 -13.06
CA PHE A 202 -0.27 26.88 -12.85
C PHE A 202 0.12 26.30 -11.48
N ARG A 203 -0.88 25.79 -10.75
CA ARG A 203 -0.70 25.12 -9.46
C ARG A 203 -0.74 23.60 -9.59
N SER A 204 -1.42 23.10 -10.61
CA SER A 204 -1.44 21.68 -10.97
C SER A 204 -0.20 21.35 -11.78
N LYS A 205 0.51 20.30 -11.35
CA LYS A 205 1.67 19.80 -12.07
C LYS A 205 1.30 19.36 -13.50
N LEU A 206 0.17 18.68 -13.64
CA LEU A 206 -0.34 18.19 -14.92
C LEU A 206 -0.53 19.34 -15.94
N HIS A 207 -1.18 20.42 -15.52
CA HIS A 207 -1.49 21.53 -16.41
C HIS A 207 -0.28 22.41 -16.71
N SER A 208 0.62 22.58 -15.75
CA SER A 208 1.92 23.22 -16.00
C SER A 208 2.69 22.48 -17.10
N GLU A 209 2.82 21.15 -16.99
CA GLU A 209 3.51 20.34 -18.00
C GLU A 209 2.80 20.40 -19.37
N ARG A 210 1.46 20.42 -19.39
CA ARG A 210 0.70 20.58 -20.63
C ARG A 210 0.91 21.96 -21.27
N ALA A 211 0.97 23.02 -20.47
CA ALA A 211 1.24 24.38 -20.97
C ALA A 211 2.65 24.48 -21.56
N ASP A 212 3.66 23.91 -20.90
CA ASP A 212 5.03 23.83 -21.43
C ASP A 212 5.08 23.07 -22.77
N ASN A 213 4.39 21.94 -22.86
CA ASN A 213 4.32 21.18 -24.11
C ASN A 213 3.62 21.97 -25.23
N ALA A 214 2.57 22.73 -24.92
CA ALA A 214 1.90 23.58 -25.89
C ALA A 214 2.82 24.71 -26.39
N TYR A 215 3.58 25.34 -25.49
CA TYR A 215 4.59 26.34 -25.85
C TYR A 215 5.65 25.77 -26.78
N GLU A 216 6.30 24.66 -26.39
CA GLU A 216 7.36 24.05 -27.21
C GLU A 216 6.82 23.56 -28.56
N PHE A 217 5.60 23.01 -28.58
CA PHE A 217 4.95 22.62 -29.83
C PHE A 217 4.72 23.82 -30.75
N LEU A 218 4.14 24.91 -30.26
CA LEU A 218 3.88 26.10 -31.07
C LEU A 218 5.19 26.74 -31.56
N LYS A 219 6.21 26.80 -30.71
CA LYS A 219 7.54 27.28 -31.08
C LYS A 219 8.14 26.43 -32.20
N SER A 220 8.14 25.11 -32.05
CA SER A 220 8.62 24.18 -33.07
C SER A 220 7.80 24.28 -34.37
N PHE A 221 6.48 24.37 -34.26
CA PHE A 221 5.57 24.48 -35.41
C PHE A 221 5.92 25.67 -36.29
N ILE A 222 6.11 26.86 -35.69
CA ILE A 222 6.38 28.06 -36.47
C ILE A 222 7.79 28.07 -37.03
N ASP A 223 8.77 27.56 -36.27
CA ASP A 223 10.14 27.38 -36.75
C ASP A 223 10.19 26.44 -37.97
N ASP A 224 9.54 25.27 -37.89
CA ASP A 224 9.42 24.32 -38.99
C ASP A 224 8.67 24.91 -40.18
N ALA A 225 7.60 25.66 -39.92
CA ALA A 225 6.81 26.32 -40.94
C ALA A 225 7.62 27.40 -41.69
N VAL A 226 8.50 28.14 -41.01
CA VAL A 226 9.27 29.24 -41.59
C VAL A 226 10.57 28.77 -42.21
N LYS A 227 11.35 27.97 -41.51
CA LYS A 227 12.68 27.50 -41.93
C LYS A 227 12.61 26.24 -42.79
N GLY A 228 11.47 25.57 -42.82
CA GLY A 228 11.33 24.23 -43.36
C GLY A 228 11.83 23.20 -42.36
N CYS A 229 11.02 22.19 -42.07
CA CYS A 229 11.47 21.08 -41.25
C CYS A 229 12.59 20.34 -42.03
N PRO A 230 13.76 20.09 -41.43
CA PRO A 230 14.83 19.34 -42.10
C PRO A 230 14.44 17.89 -42.41
N VAL A 231 13.32 17.42 -41.87
CA VAL A 231 12.75 16.09 -42.07
C VAL A 231 11.63 16.13 -43.10
N ASP A 232 11.72 15.28 -44.10
CA ASP A 232 10.74 15.13 -45.17
C ASP A 232 9.30 14.84 -44.67
N VAL A 233 8.29 15.29 -45.43
CA VAL A 233 6.86 15.17 -45.09
C VAL A 233 6.42 13.72 -44.88
N ASP A 234 6.86 12.79 -45.73
CA ASP A 234 6.47 11.38 -45.64
C ASP A 234 7.07 10.75 -44.38
N ARG A 235 8.31 11.13 -44.06
CA ARG A 235 8.98 10.65 -42.85
C ARG A 235 8.32 11.20 -41.57
N ARG A 236 7.80 12.43 -41.60
CA ARG A 236 6.99 12.99 -40.50
C ARG A 236 5.64 12.29 -40.35
N ALA A 237 4.97 11.97 -41.46
CA ALA A 237 3.71 11.22 -41.44
C ALA A 237 3.90 9.80 -40.89
N GLN A 238 4.97 9.11 -41.28
CA GLN A 238 5.36 7.81 -40.73
C GLN A 238 5.65 7.88 -39.23
N ALA A 239 6.39 8.90 -38.78
CA ALA A 239 6.64 9.11 -37.36
C ALA A 239 5.33 9.28 -36.58
N TYR A 240 4.40 10.08 -37.09
CA TYR A 240 3.11 10.28 -36.44
C TYR A 240 2.27 8.99 -36.35
N GLN A 241 2.23 8.20 -37.43
CA GLN A 241 1.49 6.92 -37.46
C GLN A 241 2.07 5.91 -36.47
N GLU A 242 3.40 5.76 -36.43
CA GLU A 242 4.04 4.86 -35.46
C GLU A 242 3.85 5.36 -34.03
N PHE A 243 3.95 6.67 -33.78
CA PHE A 243 3.65 7.24 -32.48
C PHE A 243 2.22 6.95 -32.02
N GLN A 244 1.22 7.11 -32.90
CA GLN A 244 -0.19 6.79 -32.60
C GLN A 244 -0.36 5.31 -32.22
N ARG A 245 0.28 4.40 -32.96
CA ARG A 245 0.28 2.95 -32.63
C ARG A 245 0.88 2.70 -31.24
N VAL A 246 2.02 3.32 -30.94
CA VAL A 246 2.71 3.21 -29.65
C VAL A 246 1.88 3.78 -28.51
N ALA A 247 1.32 4.98 -28.68
CA ALA A 247 0.47 5.64 -27.69
C ALA A 247 -0.78 4.80 -27.37
N GLY A 248 -1.42 4.24 -28.40
CA GLY A 248 -2.56 3.34 -28.22
C GLY A 248 -2.18 2.03 -27.50
N ALA A 249 -0.99 1.46 -27.76
CA ALA A 249 -0.50 0.29 -27.03
C ALA A 249 -0.27 0.59 -25.54
N TYR A 250 0.30 1.76 -25.24
CA TYR A 250 0.49 2.26 -23.88
C TYR A 250 -0.83 2.48 -23.11
N GLU A 251 -1.82 3.11 -23.75
CA GLU A 251 -3.12 3.37 -23.12
C GLU A 251 -3.90 2.08 -22.84
N LYS A 252 -3.91 1.15 -23.80
CA LYS A 252 -4.48 -0.19 -23.60
C LYS A 252 -3.82 -0.93 -22.44
N PHE A 253 -2.49 -0.82 -22.33
CA PHE A 253 -1.76 -1.35 -21.19
C PHE A 253 -2.25 -0.74 -19.87
N LEU A 254 -2.30 0.59 -19.75
CA LEU A 254 -2.74 1.24 -18.50
C LEU A 254 -4.17 0.84 -18.14
N MET A 255 -5.10 0.86 -19.09
CA MET A 255 -6.49 0.44 -18.84
C MET A 255 -6.55 -1.00 -18.33
N PHE A 256 -5.86 -1.93 -18.99
CA PHE A 256 -5.85 -3.32 -18.56
C PHE A 256 -5.19 -3.44 -17.17
N PHE A 257 -4.01 -2.84 -16.98
CA PHE A 257 -3.24 -2.90 -15.75
C PHE A 257 -4.03 -2.44 -14.52
N PHE A 258 -4.77 -1.33 -14.62
CA PHE A 258 -5.60 -0.83 -13.53
C PHE A 258 -6.93 -1.57 -13.36
N SER A 259 -7.36 -2.36 -14.35
CA SER A 259 -8.64 -3.08 -14.32
C SER A 259 -8.56 -4.48 -13.72
N VAL A 260 -7.38 -5.11 -13.67
CA VAL A 260 -7.25 -6.50 -13.20
C VAL A 260 -7.02 -6.57 -11.68
N ARG A 261 -7.79 -7.43 -11.01
CA ARG A 261 -7.77 -7.58 -9.53
C ARG A 261 -6.61 -8.42 -8.99
N LYS A 262 -6.02 -9.32 -9.79
CA LYS A 262 -4.81 -10.11 -9.48
C LYS A 262 -4.09 -10.48 -10.79
N ILE A 263 -2.82 -10.10 -10.92
CA ILE A 263 -1.91 -10.51 -12.01
C ILE A 263 -0.64 -11.08 -11.36
N GLY A 264 -0.07 -12.15 -11.93
CA GLY A 264 1.24 -12.67 -11.51
C GLY A 264 2.40 -11.75 -11.91
N MET A 265 3.48 -11.68 -11.12
CA MET A 265 4.61 -10.78 -11.40
C MET A 265 5.23 -11.00 -12.79
N GLU A 266 5.30 -12.24 -13.26
CA GLU A 266 5.86 -12.58 -14.57
C GLU A 266 4.99 -12.08 -15.73
N GLU A 267 3.66 -12.13 -15.58
CA GLU A 267 2.70 -11.53 -16.51
C GLU A 267 2.82 -10.00 -16.51
N ILE A 268 2.97 -9.37 -15.34
CA ILE A 268 3.20 -7.92 -15.23
C ILE A 268 4.46 -7.52 -16.01
N LEU A 269 5.57 -8.24 -15.84
CA LEU A 269 6.84 -7.95 -16.52
C LEU A 269 6.72 -8.08 -18.05
N GLN A 270 6.05 -9.13 -18.54
CA GLN A 270 5.79 -9.29 -19.98
C GLN A 270 4.89 -8.16 -20.53
N MET A 271 3.94 -7.70 -19.73
CA MET A 271 3.04 -6.61 -20.10
C MET A 271 3.73 -5.26 -20.24
N PHE A 272 4.78 -4.98 -19.46
CA PHE A 272 5.59 -3.76 -19.59
C PHE A 272 6.49 -3.78 -20.83
N LYS A 273 6.97 -4.96 -21.22
CA LYS A 273 7.96 -5.12 -22.29
C LYS A 273 7.47 -4.62 -23.65
N LYS A 274 6.28 -5.06 -24.08
CA LYS A 274 5.77 -4.71 -25.42
C LYS A 274 5.55 -3.20 -25.62
N PRO A 275 4.97 -2.44 -24.67
CA PRO A 275 4.93 -0.99 -24.74
C PRO A 275 6.31 -0.33 -24.68
N LEU A 276 7.23 -0.81 -23.84
CA LEU A 276 8.60 -0.28 -23.73
C LEU A 276 9.36 -0.43 -25.05
N ASP A 277 9.41 -1.64 -25.60
CA ASP A 277 10.06 -1.95 -26.87
C ASP A 277 9.47 -1.08 -28.01
N ALA A 278 8.15 -0.87 -28.00
CA ALA A 278 7.49 -0.04 -29.01
C ALA A 278 7.89 1.45 -28.90
N ILE A 279 8.01 1.99 -27.68
CA ILE A 279 8.46 3.37 -27.48
C ILE A 279 9.96 3.52 -27.80
N GLU A 280 10.79 2.56 -27.39
CA GLU A 280 12.23 2.57 -27.69
C GLU A 280 12.50 2.49 -29.20
N ASN A 281 11.80 1.61 -29.92
CA ASN A 281 11.89 1.51 -31.37
C ASN A 281 11.48 2.81 -32.07
N PHE A 282 10.45 3.50 -31.55
CA PHE A 282 10.04 4.80 -32.06
C PHE A 282 11.14 5.85 -31.88
N LEU A 283 11.72 5.94 -30.69
CA LEU A 283 12.82 6.88 -30.40
C LEU A 283 14.06 6.63 -31.28
N GLN A 284 14.40 5.36 -31.53
CA GLN A 284 15.50 4.99 -32.41
C GLN A 284 15.22 5.33 -33.89
N SER A 285 13.98 5.13 -34.33
CA SER A 285 13.60 5.32 -35.73
C SER A 285 13.38 6.80 -36.09
N PHE A 286 13.00 7.61 -35.11
CA PHE A 286 12.63 9.02 -35.28
C PHE A 286 13.23 9.94 -34.19
N PRO A 287 14.57 9.96 -34.01
CA PRO A 287 15.21 10.72 -32.92
C PRO A 287 14.93 12.23 -32.98
N GLU A 288 14.88 12.80 -34.20
CA GLU A 288 14.62 14.22 -34.44
C GLU A 288 13.12 14.57 -34.49
N SER A 289 12.23 13.66 -34.10
CA SER A 289 10.79 13.93 -34.11
C SER A 289 10.42 14.93 -33.00
N PRO A 290 9.52 15.90 -33.25
CA PRO A 290 8.97 16.74 -32.18
C PRO A 290 8.17 15.91 -31.14
N LEU A 291 7.83 14.66 -31.44
CA LEU A 291 7.13 13.73 -30.55
C LEU A 291 8.08 12.93 -29.62
N THR A 292 9.40 13.02 -29.83
CA THR A 292 10.43 12.32 -29.03
C THR A 292 10.29 12.63 -27.55
N ARG A 293 10.08 13.90 -27.19
CA ARG A 293 9.93 14.32 -25.78
C ARG A 293 8.74 13.67 -25.08
N PHE A 294 7.63 13.50 -25.80
CA PHE A 294 6.43 12.85 -25.25
C PHE A 294 6.64 11.34 -25.07
N ALA A 295 7.36 10.71 -26.01
CA ALA A 295 7.76 9.30 -25.91
C ALA A 295 8.71 9.05 -24.73
N GLU A 296 9.71 9.90 -24.51
CA GLU A 296 10.63 9.84 -23.36
C GLU A 296 9.89 9.87 -22.01
N ILE A 297 8.92 10.78 -21.85
CA ILE A 297 8.14 10.91 -20.61
C ILE A 297 7.37 9.60 -20.32
N LYS A 298 6.80 8.97 -21.35
CA LYS A 298 6.09 7.68 -21.20
C LYS A 298 7.03 6.56 -20.75
N ILE A 299 8.27 6.50 -21.24
CA ILE A 299 9.30 5.57 -20.74
C ILE A 299 9.62 5.83 -19.26
N ILE A 300 9.77 7.09 -18.86
CA ILE A 300 10.05 7.44 -17.46
C ILE A 300 8.92 6.95 -16.54
N ILE A 301 7.66 7.13 -16.96
CA ILE A 301 6.48 6.65 -16.23
C ILE A 301 6.46 5.11 -16.16
N LEU A 302 6.59 4.42 -17.30
CA LEU A 302 6.63 2.94 -17.32
C LEU A 302 7.77 2.40 -16.47
N GLY A 303 8.98 2.95 -16.61
CA GLY A 303 10.15 2.55 -15.84
C GLY A 303 9.98 2.82 -14.35
N SER A 304 9.29 3.89 -13.96
CA SER A 304 8.99 4.18 -12.56
C SER A 304 7.95 3.22 -11.98
N MET A 305 6.92 2.88 -12.75
CA MET A 305 5.97 1.82 -12.38
C MET A 305 6.68 0.48 -12.24
N TYR A 306 7.47 0.07 -13.25
CA TYR A 306 8.27 -1.16 -13.23
C TYR A 306 9.15 -1.27 -11.98
N ARG A 307 9.91 -0.22 -11.65
CA ARG A 307 10.77 -0.17 -10.45
C ARG A 307 9.98 -0.26 -9.14
N ALA A 308 8.78 0.31 -9.07
CA ALA A 308 7.93 0.23 -7.88
C ALA A 308 7.42 -1.20 -7.61
N PHE A 309 7.27 -2.02 -8.65
CA PHE A 309 6.86 -3.42 -8.52
C PHE A 309 8.03 -4.35 -8.14
N ILE A 310 9.23 -4.10 -8.67
CA ILE A 310 10.42 -4.90 -8.32
C ILE A 310 10.91 -4.62 -6.89
N LYS A 311 10.81 -3.38 -6.39
CA LYS A 311 11.22 -3.02 -5.02
C LYS A 311 10.29 -3.54 -3.89
N LYS A 312 9.22 -4.27 -4.23
CA LYS A 312 8.30 -4.91 -3.26
C LYS A 312 8.60 -6.39 -2.99
N VAL A 313 9.69 -6.92 -3.55
CA VAL A 313 10.28 -8.23 -3.23
C VAL A 313 11.49 -8.02 -2.33
#